data_AF-A0A0B6YA07-F1
#
_entry.id   AF-A0A0B6YA07-F1
#
_cell.length_a   1.000
_cell.length_b   1.000
_cell.length_c   1.000
_cell.angle_alpha   90.00
_cell.angle_beta   90.00
_cell.angle_gamma   90.00
#
_symmetry.space_group_name_H-M   'P 1'
#
loop_
_entity.id
_entity.type
_entity.pdbx_description
1 polymer ?
#
loop_
_entity_poly.entity_id
_entity_poly.type
_entity_poly.pdbx_seq_one_letter_code
_entity_poly.pdbx_strand_id
1 'polypeptide(L)'
;NPEKSIPRATALALLVVTCLYLLASSSLTLMVPYYDTVTSAAFPFAFDEVGAHWAKYLVAVGTLLGISTSLIGSAFSLPRSVYAMAEDGLLFHILAYVYPRTQTPIFAVIIFGAMSALMALLFEITTLVEFISIGTLFGYTIVAASIIILRYQPVSKCQFKLKPEEQMEGISTMEANSENPAAIATEATPLSKSDPSTPVKSEKSSMIPKSKSHDDFGRLRQNLRQVPILRRFEPGDGVKSAVVLMGLFMVGLWLVVLEGTEYLKQATWWAVLLVIVFSILIVIFYLVIVAHEKNDAFLTFQIPLVPLLPSLSMLVNIALMLSLTKFTWLRLVIWITIGLVVYFIYGIHYSRENRKTQGYGPMVEYKGDALLPENTISGLNEEVKEMQ
;
A
#
# COMPACT_ATOMS: atom_id res chain seq x y z
N ASN A 1 5.66 -19.98 0.12
CA ASN A 1 5.47 -18.87 -0.84
C ASN A 1 4.58 -17.81 -0.20
N PRO A 2 5.17 -16.72 0.35
CA PRO A 2 4.47 -15.68 1.10
C PRO A 2 3.44 -14.91 0.26
N GLU A 3 3.67 -14.77 -1.05
CA GLU A 3 2.82 -14.03 -1.99
C GLU A 3 1.41 -14.62 -2.05
N LYS A 4 1.30 -15.95 -1.96
CA LYS A 4 0.01 -16.66 -1.99
C LYS A 4 -0.50 -17.02 -0.59
N SER A 5 0.39 -17.29 0.37
CA SER A 5 -0.03 -17.73 1.70
C SER A 5 -0.57 -16.58 2.55
N ILE A 6 0.02 -15.37 2.48
CA ILE A 6 -0.41 -14.22 3.29
C ILE A 6 -1.85 -13.79 2.95
N PRO A 7 -2.26 -13.61 1.68
CA PRO A 7 -3.63 -13.23 1.36
C PRO A 7 -4.66 -14.30 1.71
N ARG A 8 -4.31 -15.59 1.52
CA ARG A 8 -5.20 -16.70 1.86
C ARG A 8 -5.40 -16.83 3.37
N ALA A 9 -4.31 -16.72 4.14
CA ALA A 9 -4.35 -16.79 5.59
C ALA A 9 -5.15 -15.62 6.18
N THR A 10 -4.92 -14.40 5.70
CA THR A 10 -5.67 -13.21 6.16
C THR A 10 -7.15 -13.30 5.81
N ALA A 11 -7.51 -13.71 4.59
CA ALA A 11 -8.91 -13.90 4.19
C ALA A 11 -9.62 -14.99 5.03
N LEU A 12 -8.96 -16.13 5.24
CA LEU A 12 -9.52 -17.22 6.06
C LEU A 12 -9.68 -16.79 7.52
N ALA A 13 -8.68 -16.15 8.10
CA ALA A 13 -8.72 -15.67 9.47
C ALA A 13 -9.85 -14.64 9.68
N LEU A 14 -9.99 -13.67 8.77
CA LEU A 14 -11.07 -12.69 8.83
C LEU A 14 -12.45 -13.33 8.70
N LEU A 15 -12.62 -14.30 7.81
CA LEU A 15 -13.89 -15.03 7.65
C LEU A 15 -14.25 -15.77 8.94
N VAL A 16 -13.32 -16.55 9.49
CA VAL A 16 -13.53 -17.32 10.73
C VAL A 16 -13.89 -16.38 11.88
N VAL A 17 -13.13 -15.29 12.06
CA VAL A 17 -13.38 -14.30 13.12
C VAL A 17 -14.74 -13.63 12.93
N THR A 18 -15.13 -13.28 11.70
CA THR A 18 -16.44 -12.70 11.41
C THR A 18 -17.57 -13.67 11.77
N CYS A 19 -17.46 -14.94 11.38
CA CYS A 19 -18.43 -15.97 11.76
C CYS A 19 -18.53 -16.13 13.28
N LEU A 20 -17.39 -16.17 13.98
CA LEU A 20 -17.37 -16.25 15.44
C LEU A 20 -18.03 -15.03 16.10
N TYR A 21 -17.79 -13.81 15.60
CA TYR A 21 -18.45 -12.61 16.11
C TYR A 21 -19.96 -12.62 15.90
N LEU A 22 -20.43 -13.07 14.73
CA LEU A 22 -21.87 -13.19 14.44
C LEU A 22 -22.52 -14.23 15.35
N LEU A 23 -21.89 -15.39 15.51
CA LEU A 23 -22.39 -16.46 16.38
C LEU A 23 -22.38 -16.04 17.85
N ALA A 24 -21.32 -15.39 18.30
CA ALA A 24 -21.19 -14.87 19.65
C ALA A 24 -22.26 -13.80 19.95
N SER A 25 -22.43 -12.83 19.05
CA SER A 25 -23.44 -11.77 19.20
C SER A 25 -24.86 -12.33 19.19
N SER A 26 -25.14 -13.27 18.28
CA SER A 26 -26.44 -13.94 18.20
C SER A 26 -26.72 -14.73 19.48
N SER A 27 -25.77 -15.55 19.92
CA SER A 27 -25.87 -16.35 21.14
C SER A 27 -26.18 -15.49 22.37
N LEU A 28 -25.46 -14.36 22.53
CA LEU A 28 -25.66 -13.44 23.64
C LEU A 28 -27.09 -12.85 23.64
N THR A 29 -27.57 -12.38 22.48
CA THR A 29 -28.93 -11.82 22.36
C THR A 29 -30.05 -12.84 22.52
N LEU A 30 -29.79 -14.12 22.28
CA LEU A 30 -30.74 -15.21 22.56
C LEU A 30 -30.78 -15.55 24.06
N MET A 31 -29.68 -15.31 24.78
CA MET A 31 -29.52 -15.66 26.19
C MET A 31 -30.11 -14.63 27.13
N VAL A 32 -29.86 -13.34 26.86
CA VAL A 32 -30.30 -12.22 27.70
C VAL A 32 -30.87 -11.12 26.79
N PRO A 33 -32.00 -10.48 27.16
CA PRO A 33 -32.52 -9.32 26.45
C PRO A 33 -31.47 -8.21 26.34
N TYR A 34 -31.38 -7.59 25.16
CA TYR A 34 -30.32 -6.61 24.87
C TYR A 34 -30.34 -5.37 25.77
N TYR A 35 -31.46 -5.08 26.41
CA TYR A 35 -31.62 -3.94 27.32
C TYR A 35 -30.95 -4.16 28.69
N ASP A 36 -30.78 -5.42 29.11
CA ASP A 36 -30.29 -5.78 30.45
C ASP A 36 -28.81 -6.21 30.43
N THR A 37 -28.15 -6.12 29.28
CA THR A 37 -26.78 -6.64 29.11
C THR A 37 -25.73 -5.62 29.59
N VAL A 38 -24.90 -6.03 30.55
CA VAL A 38 -23.78 -5.20 31.04
C VAL A 38 -22.63 -5.18 30.02
N THR A 39 -22.23 -3.99 29.58
CA THR A 39 -21.24 -3.81 28.51
C THR A 39 -19.79 -4.16 28.89
N SER A 40 -19.45 -4.12 30.19
CA SER A 40 -18.09 -4.41 30.67
C SER A 40 -17.78 -5.91 30.75
N ALA A 41 -18.80 -6.76 30.92
CA ALA A 41 -18.63 -8.21 31.09
C ALA A 41 -19.87 -8.98 30.58
N ALA A 42 -20.22 -8.79 29.31
CA ALA A 42 -21.47 -9.28 28.74
C ALA A 42 -21.67 -10.81 28.89
N PHE A 43 -20.67 -11.62 28.54
CA PHE A 43 -20.79 -13.08 28.63
C PHE A 43 -20.80 -13.62 30.07
N PRO A 44 -19.85 -13.24 30.96
CA PRO A 44 -19.89 -13.68 32.36
C PRO A 44 -21.20 -13.33 33.07
N PHE A 45 -21.76 -12.15 32.79
CA PHE A 45 -23.06 -11.73 33.30
C PHE A 45 -24.18 -12.60 32.75
N ALA A 46 -24.23 -12.80 31.42
CA ALA A 46 -25.26 -13.61 30.80
C ALA A 46 -25.29 -15.06 31.34
N PHE A 47 -24.12 -15.70 31.51
CA PHE A 47 -24.03 -17.04 32.09
C PHE A 47 -24.48 -17.11 33.55
N ASP A 48 -24.39 -16.00 34.30
CA ASP A 48 -24.89 -15.93 35.68
C ASP A 48 -26.42 -15.90 35.71
N GLU A 49 -27.04 -15.11 34.84
CA GLU A 49 -28.51 -14.97 34.73
C GLU A 49 -29.20 -16.29 34.34
N VAL A 50 -28.55 -17.10 33.51
CA VAL A 50 -29.09 -18.42 33.11
C VAL A 50 -28.74 -19.53 34.11
N GLY A 51 -28.01 -19.22 35.19
CA GLY A 51 -27.63 -20.18 36.24
C GLY A 51 -26.46 -21.11 35.88
N ALA A 52 -25.70 -20.79 34.82
CA ALA A 52 -24.57 -21.57 34.33
C ALA A 52 -23.22 -21.07 34.90
N HIS A 53 -23.06 -21.13 36.22
CA HIS A 53 -21.88 -20.56 36.91
C HIS A 53 -20.53 -21.16 36.47
N TRP A 54 -20.48 -22.43 36.05
CA TRP A 54 -19.25 -23.04 35.55
C TRP A 54 -18.73 -22.36 34.26
N ALA A 55 -19.66 -21.98 33.37
CA ALA A 55 -19.34 -21.34 32.10
C ALA A 55 -18.89 -19.88 32.31
N LYS A 56 -19.48 -19.19 33.29
CA LYS A 56 -19.07 -17.84 33.72
C LYS A 56 -17.57 -17.78 34.03
N TYR A 57 -17.07 -18.67 34.89
CA TYR A 57 -15.65 -18.68 35.26
C TYR A 57 -14.74 -19.07 34.09
N LEU A 58 -15.15 -20.05 33.28
CA LEU A 58 -14.37 -20.48 32.11
C LEU A 58 -14.20 -19.33 31.12
N VAL A 59 -15.29 -18.63 30.78
CA VAL A 59 -15.26 -17.50 29.85
C VAL A 59 -14.50 -16.32 30.45
N ALA A 60 -14.68 -16.02 31.74
CA ALA A 60 -13.91 -14.95 32.40
C ALA A 60 -12.40 -15.19 32.31
N VAL A 61 -11.92 -16.40 32.64
CA VAL A 61 -10.50 -16.75 32.52
C VAL A 61 -10.03 -16.67 31.07
N GLY A 62 -10.81 -17.17 30.12
CA GLY A 62 -10.51 -17.08 28.69
C GLY A 62 -10.38 -15.64 28.20
N THR A 63 -11.29 -14.75 28.61
CA THR A 63 -11.24 -13.32 28.24
C THR A 63 -10.01 -12.62 28.83
N LEU A 64 -9.65 -12.90 30.09
CA LEU A 64 -8.45 -12.34 30.72
C LEU A 64 -7.17 -12.77 30.00
N LEU A 65 -7.04 -14.06 29.65
CA LEU A 65 -5.91 -14.58 28.90
C LEU A 65 -5.85 -14.00 27.48
N GLY A 66 -6.99 -13.87 26.81
CA GLY A 66 -7.10 -13.30 25.46
C GLY A 66 -6.69 -11.82 25.42
N ILE A 67 -7.23 -11.00 26.32
CA ILE A 67 -6.90 -9.57 26.41
C ILE A 67 -5.42 -9.39 26.76
N SER A 68 -4.89 -10.19 27.68
CA SER A 68 -3.45 -10.14 28.06
C SER A 68 -2.54 -10.47 26.87
N THR A 69 -2.89 -11.48 26.07
CA THR A 69 -2.13 -11.86 24.87
C THR A 69 -2.15 -10.74 23.83
N SER A 70 -3.31 -10.12 23.60
CA SER A 70 -3.43 -8.98 22.69
C SER A 70 -2.62 -7.76 23.15
N LEU A 71 -2.62 -7.48 24.47
CA LEU A 71 -1.85 -6.39 25.05
C LEU A 71 -0.35 -6.58 24.80
N ILE A 72 0.18 -7.77 25.07
CA ILE A 72 1.60 -8.10 24.82
C ILE A 72 1.93 -7.98 23.32
N GLY A 73 1.06 -8.48 22.44
CA GLY A 73 1.26 -8.37 20.99
C GLY A 73 1.35 -6.92 20.52
N SER A 74 0.46 -6.05 21.01
CA SER A 74 0.45 -4.63 20.68
C SER A 74 1.68 -3.88 21.23
N ALA A 75 2.16 -4.26 22.42
CA ALA A 75 3.35 -3.68 23.06
C ALA A 75 4.64 -3.89 22.24
N PHE A 76 4.70 -4.92 21.40
CA PHE A 76 5.82 -5.14 20.48
C PHE A 76 5.61 -4.57 19.07
N SER A 77 4.37 -4.48 18.60
CA SER A 77 4.06 -3.99 17.25
C SER A 77 4.25 -2.47 17.12
N LEU A 78 3.77 -1.71 18.12
CA LEU A 78 3.83 -0.25 18.09
C LEU A 78 5.28 0.29 18.05
N PRO A 79 6.21 -0.15 18.92
CA PRO A 79 7.59 0.35 18.91
C PRO A 79 8.36 0.01 17.63
N ARG A 80 8.05 -1.12 16.97
CA ARG A 80 8.66 -1.48 15.69
C ARG A 80 8.21 -0.53 14.56
N SER A 81 6.95 -0.14 14.57
CA SER A 81 6.42 0.82 13.61
C SER A 81 7.05 2.20 13.80
N VAL A 82 7.19 2.64 15.06
CA VAL A 82 7.87 3.90 15.43
C VAL A 82 9.35 3.86 15.06
N TYR A 83 10.03 2.74 15.32
CA TYR A 83 11.43 2.53 14.92
C TYR A 83 11.62 2.72 13.42
N ALA A 84 10.78 2.09 12.58
CA ALA A 84 10.84 2.25 11.13
C ALA A 84 10.60 3.71 10.70
N MET A 85 9.62 4.40 11.31
CA MET A 85 9.37 5.83 11.03
C MET A 85 10.55 6.73 11.46
N ALA A 86 11.23 6.40 12.55
CA ALA A 86 12.40 7.13 13.02
C ALA A 86 13.65 6.84 12.16
N GLU A 87 13.79 5.61 11.64
CA GLU A 87 14.84 5.22 10.69
C GLU A 87 14.71 5.96 9.34
N ASP A 88 13.47 6.23 8.90
CA ASP A 88 13.16 7.06 7.73
C ASP A 88 13.40 8.57 7.97
N GLY A 89 13.65 8.97 9.23
CA GLY A 89 13.86 10.35 9.64
C GLY A 89 12.58 11.17 9.80
N LEU A 90 11.40 10.52 9.84
CA LEU A 90 10.12 11.19 10.10
C LEU A 90 9.93 11.55 11.58
N LEU A 91 10.51 10.74 12.48
CA LEU A 91 10.47 10.92 13.93
C LEU A 91 11.88 11.04 14.53
N PHE A 92 11.97 11.50 15.77
CA PHE A 92 13.23 11.71 16.49
C PHE A 92 14.14 10.47 16.45
N HIS A 93 15.41 10.66 16.05
CA HIS A 93 16.39 9.57 15.90
C HIS A 93 16.62 8.74 17.18
N ILE A 94 16.38 9.31 18.36
CA ILE A 94 16.48 8.59 19.65
C ILE A 94 15.54 7.38 19.68
N LEU A 95 14.39 7.45 19.00
CA LEU A 95 13.42 6.37 18.92
C LEU A 95 13.88 5.21 18.01
N ALA A 96 14.86 5.46 17.13
CA ALA A 96 15.48 4.45 16.28
C ALA A 96 16.62 3.68 16.98
N TYR A 97 16.99 4.05 18.22
CA TYR A 97 18.08 3.37 18.90
C TYR A 97 17.68 1.96 19.37
N VAL A 98 18.42 0.95 18.90
CA VAL A 98 18.24 -0.46 19.24
C VAL A 98 19.30 -0.91 20.22
N TYR A 99 18.90 -1.54 21.32
CA TYR A 99 19.84 -1.96 22.36
C TYR A 99 20.63 -3.22 21.95
N PRO A 100 21.96 -3.28 22.15
CA PRO A 100 22.81 -4.35 21.58
C PRO A 100 22.48 -5.76 22.08
N ARG A 101 22.03 -5.89 23.33
CA ARG A 101 21.80 -7.20 23.97
C ARG A 101 20.40 -7.76 23.69
N THR A 102 19.39 -6.90 23.66
CA THR A 102 17.98 -7.32 23.49
C THR A 102 17.50 -7.17 22.06
N GLN A 103 18.22 -6.43 21.21
CA GLN A 103 17.84 -6.14 19.82
C GLN A 103 16.43 -5.51 19.72
N THR A 104 16.06 -4.72 20.73
CA THR A 104 14.76 -4.04 20.81
C THR A 104 14.93 -2.52 20.93
N PRO A 105 14.01 -1.72 20.36
CA PRO A 105 14.04 -0.27 20.48
C PRO A 105 13.51 0.18 21.87
N ILE A 106 14.38 0.12 22.88
CA ILE A 106 14.01 0.31 24.30
C ILE A 106 13.36 1.69 24.54
N PHE A 107 13.90 2.76 23.97
CA PHE A 107 13.34 4.11 24.15
C PHE A 107 11.91 4.21 23.58
N ALA A 108 11.67 3.62 22.41
CA ALA A 108 10.33 3.59 21.82
C ALA A 108 9.35 2.79 22.70
N VAL A 109 9.78 1.66 23.25
CA VAL A 109 8.95 0.84 24.16
C VAL A 109 8.58 1.63 25.42
N ILE A 110 9.56 2.27 26.08
CA ILE A 110 9.34 3.00 27.33
C ILE A 110 8.45 4.22 27.09
N ILE A 111 8.75 5.04 26.08
CA ILE A 111 8.02 6.29 25.82
C ILE A 111 6.58 6.01 25.40
N PHE A 112 6.37 5.12 24.41
CA PHE A 112 5.02 4.82 23.94
C PHE A 112 4.23 3.93 24.91
N GLY A 113 4.92 3.09 25.70
CA GLY A 113 4.30 2.34 26.80
C GLY A 113 3.81 3.27 27.91
N ALA A 114 4.63 4.24 28.33
CA ALA A 114 4.23 5.25 29.30
C ALA A 114 3.09 6.13 28.77
N MET A 115 3.14 6.53 27.51
CA MET A 115 2.05 7.29 26.86
C MET A 115 0.75 6.46 26.80
N SER A 116 0.83 5.16 26.49
CA SER A 116 -0.34 4.26 26.50
C SER A 116 -0.92 4.10 27.91
N ALA A 117 -0.08 3.99 28.95
CA ALA A 117 -0.52 3.92 30.34
C ALA A 117 -1.20 5.22 30.78
N LEU A 118 -0.64 6.37 30.37
CA LEU A 118 -1.23 7.68 30.63
C LEU A 118 -2.58 7.84 29.93
N MET A 119 -2.70 7.42 28.67
CA MET A 119 -3.97 7.43 27.95
C MET A 119 -5.03 6.55 28.64
N ALA A 120 -4.64 5.35 29.09
CA ALA A 120 -5.53 4.46 29.83
C ALA A 120 -5.99 5.03 31.18
N LEU A 121 -5.20 5.91 31.81
CA LEU A 121 -5.54 6.57 33.07
C LEU A 121 -6.44 7.80 32.86
N LEU A 122 -6.18 8.59 31.81
CA LEU A 122 -6.85 9.88 31.59
C LEU A 122 -8.17 9.77 30.82
N PHE A 123 -8.36 8.72 30.02
CA PHE A 123 -9.48 8.61 29.10
C PHE A 123 -10.36 7.39 29.40
N GLU A 124 -11.67 7.58 29.25
CA GLU A 124 -12.65 6.50 29.41
C GLU A 124 -12.63 5.57 28.19
N ILE A 125 -12.89 4.27 28.39
CA ILE A 125 -12.85 3.24 27.34
C ILE A 125 -13.68 3.61 26.10
N THR A 126 -14.86 4.23 26.29
CA THR A 126 -15.74 4.69 25.20
C THR A 126 -15.02 5.68 24.29
N THR A 127 -14.32 6.65 24.88
CA THR A 127 -13.53 7.64 24.14
C THR A 127 -12.33 7.02 23.43
N LEU A 128 -11.64 6.04 24.04
CA LEU A 128 -10.53 5.32 23.37
C LEU A 128 -11.03 4.50 22.18
N VAL A 129 -12.17 3.85 22.30
CA VAL A 129 -12.75 3.06 21.21
C VAL A 129 -13.13 3.94 20.04
N GLU A 130 -13.74 5.11 20.29
CA GLU A 130 -14.00 6.11 19.25
C GLU A 130 -12.71 6.57 18.55
N PHE A 131 -11.62 6.79 19.32
CA PHE A 131 -10.32 7.18 18.78
C PHE A 131 -9.68 6.13 17.89
N ILE A 132 -9.68 4.88 18.34
CA ILE A 132 -9.16 3.76 17.55
C ILE A 132 -9.99 3.62 16.28
N SER A 133 -11.32 3.69 16.41
CA SER A 133 -12.24 3.52 15.27
C SER A 133 -12.03 4.57 14.20
N ILE A 134 -11.99 5.87 14.55
CA ILE A 134 -11.78 6.92 13.55
C ILE A 134 -10.41 6.80 12.87
N GLY A 135 -9.36 6.47 13.63
CA GLY A 135 -8.01 6.27 13.10
C GLY A 135 -7.92 5.07 12.15
N THR A 136 -8.51 3.93 12.52
CA THR A 136 -8.53 2.72 11.69
C THR A 136 -9.37 2.92 10.42
N LEU A 137 -10.54 3.54 10.53
CA LEU A 137 -11.38 3.87 9.36
C LEU A 137 -10.65 4.80 8.39
N PHE A 138 -9.98 5.84 8.91
CA PHE A 138 -9.18 6.75 8.10
C PHE A 138 -8.03 6.00 7.40
N GLY A 139 -7.29 5.17 8.13
CA GLY A 139 -6.24 4.31 7.55
C GLY A 139 -6.77 3.41 6.42
N TYR A 140 -7.92 2.75 6.63
CA TYR A 140 -8.53 1.89 5.60
C TYR A 140 -9.01 2.68 4.37
N THR A 141 -9.52 3.90 4.53
CA THR A 141 -9.85 4.75 3.37
C THR A 141 -8.61 5.12 2.56
N ILE A 142 -7.50 5.47 3.22
CA ILE A 142 -6.23 5.79 2.55
C ILE A 142 -5.67 4.56 1.83
N VAL A 143 -5.69 3.40 2.47
CA VAL A 143 -5.23 2.14 1.85
C VAL A 143 -6.09 1.79 0.64
N ALA A 144 -7.42 1.91 0.74
CA ALA A 144 -8.32 1.65 -0.37
C ALA A 144 -8.08 2.61 -1.56
N ALA A 145 -7.91 3.90 -1.28
CA ALA A 145 -7.56 4.89 -2.29
C ALA A 145 -6.19 4.60 -2.93
N SER A 146 -5.20 4.24 -2.12
CA SER A 146 -3.83 3.92 -2.56
C SER A 146 -3.79 2.69 -3.46
N ILE A 147 -4.58 1.65 -3.15
CA ILE A 147 -4.70 0.45 -3.99
C ILE A 147 -5.24 0.82 -5.38
N ILE A 148 -6.25 1.70 -5.47
CA ILE A 148 -6.75 2.17 -6.76
C ILE A 148 -5.64 2.96 -7.47
N ILE A 149 -5.05 3.97 -6.80
CA ILE A 149 -4.01 4.81 -7.40
C ILE A 149 -2.85 3.97 -7.95
N LEU A 150 -2.31 3.04 -7.16
CA LEU A 150 -1.21 2.17 -7.56
C LEU A 150 -1.59 1.25 -8.73
N ARG A 151 -2.85 0.80 -8.82
CA ARG A 151 -3.30 -0.06 -9.92
C ARG A 151 -3.34 0.64 -11.27
N TYR A 152 -3.47 1.96 -11.31
CA TYR A 152 -3.55 2.74 -12.55
C TYR A 152 -2.34 3.67 -12.76
N GLN A 153 -1.31 3.58 -11.93
CA GLN A 153 -0.06 4.31 -12.15
C GLN A 153 0.79 3.64 -13.25
N PRO A 154 1.41 4.44 -14.14
CA PRO A 154 2.35 3.93 -15.13
C PRO A 154 3.59 3.35 -14.42
N VAL A 155 4.15 2.30 -15.01
CA VAL A 155 5.32 1.57 -14.49
C VAL A 155 6.50 2.51 -14.23
N SER A 156 6.67 3.54 -15.06
CA SER A 156 7.73 4.54 -14.94
C SER A 156 7.70 5.35 -13.63
N LYS A 157 6.52 5.52 -13.01
CA LYS A 157 6.37 6.19 -11.70
C LYS A 157 6.46 5.20 -10.53
N CYS A 158 6.34 3.89 -10.77
CA CYS A 158 6.54 2.85 -9.77
C CYS A 158 8.05 2.64 -9.55
N GLN A 159 8.63 3.22 -8.49
CA GLN A 159 10.06 3.12 -8.15
C GLN A 159 10.57 1.69 -7.80
N PHE A 160 9.82 0.64 -8.10
CA PHE A 160 10.32 -0.73 -7.98
C PHE A 160 11.28 -1.01 -9.14
N LYS A 161 12.56 -0.63 -8.96
CA LYS A 161 13.68 -1.17 -9.74
C LYS A 161 13.66 -2.70 -9.57
N LEU A 162 13.01 -3.40 -10.48
CA LEU A 162 13.45 -4.75 -10.81
C LEU A 162 14.79 -4.57 -11.50
N LYS A 163 15.85 -5.05 -10.85
CA LYS A 163 17.11 -5.36 -11.51
C LYS A 163 16.73 -6.12 -12.79
N PRO A 164 17.14 -5.67 -14.00
CA PRO A 164 17.08 -6.54 -15.15
C PRO A 164 17.87 -7.80 -14.79
N GLU A 165 17.25 -8.97 -14.90
CA GLU A 165 17.99 -10.22 -15.01
C GLU A 165 18.82 -10.14 -16.29
N GLU A 166 20.04 -9.59 -16.18
CA GLU A 166 21.09 -9.92 -17.12
C GLU A 166 21.48 -11.38 -16.86
N GLN A 167 20.86 -12.29 -17.60
CA GLN A 167 21.45 -13.54 -18.06
C GLN A 167 20.46 -14.21 -19.00
N MET A 168 20.70 -14.10 -20.31
CA MET A 168 21.03 -15.27 -21.14
C MET A 168 21.21 -14.82 -22.61
N GLU A 169 22.41 -14.36 -22.96
CA GLU A 169 22.99 -14.55 -24.29
C GLU A 169 24.48 -14.18 -24.20
N GLY A 170 25.35 -15.19 -24.23
CA GLY A 170 26.79 -14.95 -24.16
C GLY A 170 27.61 -16.09 -23.57
N ILE A 171 27.46 -17.32 -24.08
CA ILE A 171 28.54 -18.32 -24.00
C ILE A 171 28.70 -18.93 -25.38
N SER A 172 29.59 -18.35 -26.17
CA SER A 172 30.63 -19.08 -26.89
C SER A 172 31.41 -18.09 -27.74
N THR A 173 32.52 -17.59 -27.21
CA THR A 173 33.78 -17.35 -27.93
C THR A 173 34.67 -16.51 -27.03
N MET A 174 35.71 -17.12 -26.48
CA MET A 174 37.07 -16.56 -26.44
C MET A 174 38.00 -17.65 -25.92
N GLU A 175 38.76 -18.25 -26.84
CA GLU A 175 40.16 -18.60 -26.60
C GLU A 175 40.87 -18.71 -27.96
N ALA A 176 41.84 -17.82 -28.14
CA ALA A 176 42.90 -17.80 -29.14
C ALA A 176 44.19 -17.74 -28.28
N ASN A 177 45.32 -18.42 -28.50
CA ASN A 177 46.06 -18.83 -29.69
C ASN A 177 47.18 -19.81 -29.25
N SER A 178 47.79 -20.51 -30.23
CA SER A 178 49.13 -21.16 -30.28
C SER A 178 48.94 -22.57 -30.86
N GLU A 179 49.42 -22.99 -32.04
CA GLU A 179 50.75 -22.91 -32.67
C GLU A 179 50.61 -23.29 -34.19
N ASN A 180 51.54 -22.83 -35.04
CA ASN A 180 51.61 -23.02 -36.51
C ASN A 180 52.29 -24.37 -36.91
N PRO A 181 52.56 -24.71 -38.20
CA PRO A 181 51.77 -24.71 -39.44
C PRO A 181 51.80 -26.08 -40.20
N ALA A 182 50.86 -26.36 -41.13
CA ALA A 182 51.13 -27.06 -42.42
C ALA A 182 49.84 -27.37 -43.23
N ALA A 183 49.99 -27.23 -44.55
CA ALA A 183 49.36 -27.98 -45.63
C ALA A 183 48.05 -27.47 -46.32
N ILE A 184 48.30 -26.94 -47.54
CA ILE A 184 47.65 -27.28 -48.82
C ILE A 184 46.32 -26.57 -49.18
N ALA A 185 46.49 -25.53 -50.01
CA ALA A 185 45.80 -25.20 -51.27
C ALA A 185 44.35 -25.68 -51.50
N THR A 186 43.50 -24.79 -52.05
CA THR A 186 43.15 -24.70 -53.49
C THR A 186 41.89 -23.82 -53.66
N GLU A 187 42.02 -22.77 -54.49
CA GLU A 187 41.05 -22.16 -55.45
C GLU A 187 39.55 -22.02 -55.10
N ALA A 188 38.77 -21.09 -55.61
CA ALA A 188 38.91 -19.84 -56.34
C ALA A 188 37.49 -19.22 -56.30
N THR A 189 37.38 -17.93 -56.06
CA THR A 189 36.14 -17.18 -56.28
C THR A 189 35.93 -16.97 -57.78
N PRO A 190 34.68 -16.86 -58.25
CA PRO A 190 34.44 -15.72 -59.12
C PRO A 190 33.19 -14.91 -58.76
N LEU A 191 33.37 -13.63 -59.04
CA LEU A 191 32.47 -12.49 -58.90
C LEU A 191 31.37 -12.54 -59.98
N SER A 192 30.13 -12.16 -59.66
CA SER A 192 29.14 -11.73 -60.67
C SER A 192 28.06 -10.80 -60.09
N LYS A 193 27.79 -9.75 -60.87
CA LYS A 193 26.95 -8.57 -60.64
C LYS A 193 25.44 -8.84 -60.80
N SER A 194 24.62 -7.92 -60.28
CA SER A 194 23.50 -7.19 -60.93
C SER A 194 22.16 -7.15 -60.17
N ASP A 195 21.56 -5.96 -60.22
CA ASP A 195 20.37 -5.44 -59.52
C ASP A 195 19.00 -5.98 -60.09
N PRO A 196 17.84 -5.29 -59.97
CA PRO A 196 16.73 -5.63 -59.08
C PRO A 196 15.37 -5.91 -59.81
N SER A 197 14.44 -6.70 -59.24
CA SER A 197 13.01 -6.66 -59.63
C SER A 197 12.05 -7.48 -58.71
N THR A 198 11.16 -6.75 -58.01
CA THR A 198 9.69 -6.91 -57.76
C THR A 198 8.95 -8.25 -57.99
N PRO A 199 7.68 -8.43 -57.50
CA PRO A 199 7.16 -8.53 -56.13
C PRO A 199 6.24 -9.81 -55.97
N VAL A 200 5.46 -9.91 -54.87
CA VAL A 200 4.14 -10.62 -54.72
C VAL A 200 4.05 -11.80 -53.71
N LYS A 201 3.35 -11.48 -52.61
CA LYS A 201 2.32 -12.21 -51.80
C LYS A 201 2.65 -13.39 -50.87
N SER A 202 2.39 -13.08 -49.59
CA SER A 202 1.41 -13.70 -48.68
C SER A 202 1.65 -15.11 -48.16
N GLU A 203 1.98 -15.21 -46.87
CA GLU A 203 1.34 -16.19 -45.99
C GLU A 203 1.07 -15.60 -44.59
N LYS A 204 -0.18 -15.76 -44.15
CA LYS A 204 -0.70 -15.42 -42.82
C LYS A 204 -0.38 -16.57 -41.87
N SER A 205 0.31 -16.29 -40.77
CA SER A 205 0.21 -16.94 -39.44
C SER A 205 1.36 -16.38 -38.61
N SER A 206 1.25 -15.90 -37.38
CA SER A 206 0.23 -16.01 -36.34
C SER A 206 0.37 -14.77 -35.44
N MET A 207 -0.75 -14.31 -34.90
CA MET A 207 -0.83 -13.19 -33.97
C MET A 207 -0.02 -13.48 -32.71
N ILE A 208 1.12 -12.81 -32.57
CA ILE A 208 1.68 -12.47 -31.27
C ILE A 208 1.12 -11.07 -30.96
N PRO A 209 0.27 -10.89 -29.93
CA PRO A 209 -0.17 -9.55 -29.56
C PRO A 209 1.07 -8.75 -29.14
N LYS A 210 1.29 -7.61 -29.82
CA LYS A 210 2.33 -6.62 -29.44
C LYS A 210 2.33 -6.49 -27.92
N SER A 211 3.45 -6.81 -27.28
CA SER A 211 3.65 -6.50 -25.87
C SER A 211 3.34 -5.02 -25.69
N LYS A 212 2.39 -4.70 -24.80
CA LYS A 212 2.06 -3.31 -24.48
C LYS A 212 3.34 -2.63 -24.02
N SER A 213 3.68 -1.49 -24.62
CA SER A 213 4.83 -0.70 -24.21
C SER A 213 4.68 -0.31 -22.73
N HIS A 214 5.79 -0.26 -22.00
CA HIS A 214 5.86 0.17 -20.58
C HIS A 214 5.16 1.53 -20.32
N ASP A 215 4.93 2.33 -21.37
CA ASP A 215 4.31 3.67 -21.35
C ASP A 215 2.78 3.69 -21.56
N ASP A 216 2.12 2.55 -21.80
CA ASP A 216 0.68 2.50 -22.07
C ASP A 216 -0.21 2.36 -20.81
N PHE A 217 0.39 2.00 -19.67
CA PHE A 217 -0.33 1.85 -18.41
C PHE A 217 -0.78 3.20 -17.83
N GLY A 218 -2.02 3.29 -17.34
CA GLY A 218 -2.58 4.55 -16.82
C GLY A 218 -3.08 5.53 -17.89
N ARG A 219 -3.10 5.14 -19.17
CA ARG A 219 -3.77 5.88 -20.26
C ARG A 219 -5.23 5.44 -20.42
N LEU A 220 -6.05 6.27 -21.07
CA LEU A 220 -7.41 5.90 -21.47
C LEU A 220 -7.41 4.71 -22.42
N ARG A 221 -8.35 3.79 -22.20
CA ARG A 221 -8.60 2.64 -23.08
C ARG A 221 -8.80 3.12 -24.52
N GLN A 222 -8.26 2.39 -25.49
CA GLN A 222 -8.22 2.79 -26.91
C GLN A 222 -9.58 3.24 -27.48
N ASN A 223 -10.69 2.60 -27.06
CA ASN A 223 -12.05 2.92 -27.48
C ASN A 223 -12.60 4.24 -26.89
N LEU A 224 -12.03 4.71 -25.79
CA LEU A 224 -12.40 5.94 -25.08
C LEU A 224 -11.39 7.08 -25.28
N ARG A 225 -10.42 6.93 -26.20
CA ARG A 225 -9.46 8.00 -26.51
C ARG A 225 -10.09 9.18 -27.28
N GLN A 226 -11.34 9.02 -27.73
CA GLN A 226 -12.08 10.04 -28.50
C GLN A 226 -12.75 11.12 -27.63
N VAL A 227 -12.88 10.93 -26.31
CA VAL A 227 -13.48 11.95 -25.43
C VAL A 227 -12.46 13.04 -25.07
N PRO A 228 -12.70 14.31 -25.47
CA PRO A 228 -11.70 15.38 -25.39
C PRO A 228 -11.36 15.80 -23.95
N ILE A 229 -12.33 15.72 -23.01
CA ILE A 229 -12.14 16.11 -21.60
C ILE A 229 -11.11 15.23 -20.89
N LEU A 230 -11.08 13.94 -21.19
CA LEU A 230 -10.24 12.98 -20.49
C LEU A 230 -8.82 12.90 -21.07
N ARG A 231 -8.61 13.37 -22.31
CA ARG A 231 -7.29 13.39 -22.99
C ARG A 231 -6.31 14.40 -22.41
N ARG A 232 -6.77 15.40 -21.65
CA ARG A 232 -5.94 16.50 -21.12
C ARG A 232 -5.07 16.08 -19.93
N PHE A 233 -5.39 14.97 -19.26
CA PHE A 233 -4.68 14.51 -18.08
C PHE A 233 -3.46 13.66 -18.46
N GLU A 234 -2.35 13.88 -17.76
CA GLU A 234 -1.18 13.01 -17.83
C GLU A 234 -1.52 11.58 -17.36
N PRO A 235 -0.87 10.55 -17.93
CA PRO A 235 -1.13 9.16 -17.55
C PRO A 235 -0.94 8.95 -16.03
N GLY A 236 -1.97 8.40 -15.39
CA GLY A 236 -2.04 8.18 -13.94
C GLY A 236 -2.56 9.35 -13.09
N ASP A 237 -2.37 10.61 -13.49
CA ASP A 237 -2.81 11.77 -12.68
C ASP A 237 -4.32 12.03 -12.83
N GLY A 238 -4.91 11.65 -13.97
CA GLY A 238 -6.37 11.61 -14.14
C GLY A 238 -7.06 10.64 -13.18
N VAL A 239 -6.46 9.47 -12.92
CA VAL A 239 -7.02 8.51 -11.95
C VAL A 239 -6.85 8.99 -10.52
N LYS A 240 -5.70 9.57 -10.16
CA LYS A 240 -5.49 10.16 -8.82
C LYS A 240 -6.53 11.22 -8.50
N SER A 241 -6.72 12.18 -9.42
CA SER A 241 -7.73 13.24 -9.25
C SER A 241 -9.14 12.66 -9.18
N ALA A 242 -9.47 11.66 -10.01
CA ALA A 242 -10.76 10.97 -9.94
C ALA A 242 -11.00 10.27 -8.60
N VAL A 243 -10.00 9.59 -8.00
CA VAL A 243 -10.15 8.94 -6.69
C VAL A 243 -10.38 9.96 -5.58
N VAL A 244 -9.60 11.05 -5.55
CA VAL A 244 -9.76 12.12 -4.54
C VAL A 244 -11.13 12.76 -4.65
N LEU A 245 -11.56 13.08 -5.88
CA LEU A 245 -12.82 13.76 -6.12
C LEU A 245 -14.03 12.83 -5.87
N MET A 246 -13.91 11.54 -6.19
CA MET A 246 -14.88 10.52 -5.78
C MET A 246 -15.02 10.46 -4.25
N GLY A 247 -13.90 10.46 -3.51
CA GLY A 247 -13.91 10.50 -2.05
C GLY A 247 -14.61 11.74 -1.49
N LEU A 248 -14.34 12.92 -2.06
CA LEU A 248 -15.00 14.17 -1.67
C LEU A 248 -16.53 14.09 -1.88
N PHE A 249 -16.98 13.55 -3.02
CA PHE A 249 -18.41 13.40 -3.28
C PHE A 249 -19.06 12.31 -2.42
N MET A 250 -18.33 11.24 -2.04
CA MET A 250 -18.80 10.26 -1.05
C MET A 250 -19.02 10.91 0.33
N VAL A 251 -18.11 11.79 0.76
CA VAL A 251 -18.28 12.58 1.99
C VAL A 251 -19.50 13.51 1.87
N GLY A 252 -19.62 14.25 0.76
CA GLY A 252 -20.74 15.15 0.51
C GLY A 252 -22.10 14.43 0.50
N LEU A 253 -22.19 13.27 -0.17
CA LEU A 253 -23.37 12.42 -0.16
C LEU A 253 -23.76 12.04 1.28
N TRP A 254 -22.81 11.53 2.05
CA TRP A 254 -23.11 11.07 3.41
C TRP A 254 -23.42 12.20 4.38
N LEU A 255 -22.83 13.38 4.23
CA LEU A 255 -23.22 14.56 5.00
C LEU A 255 -24.67 14.96 4.73
N VAL A 256 -25.11 14.97 3.47
CA VAL A 256 -26.51 15.25 3.12
C VAL A 256 -27.44 14.18 3.69
N VAL A 257 -27.05 12.90 3.65
CA VAL A 257 -27.90 11.84 4.18
C VAL A 257 -28.00 11.87 5.71
N LEU A 258 -26.91 12.17 6.43
CA LEU A 258 -26.88 12.16 7.90
C LEU A 258 -27.43 13.45 8.52
N GLU A 259 -26.96 14.62 8.09
CA GLU A 259 -27.47 15.90 8.63
C GLU A 259 -28.80 16.30 7.99
N GLY A 260 -29.08 15.84 6.77
CA GLY A 260 -30.30 16.17 6.03
C GLY A 260 -31.48 15.23 6.24
N THR A 261 -31.44 14.32 7.23
CA THR A 261 -32.50 13.32 7.46
C THR A 261 -33.91 13.92 7.58
N GLU A 262 -34.05 15.01 8.33
CA GLU A 262 -35.34 15.71 8.50
C GLU A 262 -35.86 16.30 7.18
N TYR A 263 -34.97 16.87 6.37
CA TYR A 263 -35.29 17.43 5.05
C TYR A 263 -35.58 16.35 4.00
N LEU A 264 -34.97 15.17 4.13
CA LEU A 264 -35.24 13.99 3.31
C LEU A 264 -36.60 13.36 3.64
N LYS A 265 -36.94 13.26 4.94
CA LYS A 265 -38.27 12.80 5.39
C LYS A 265 -39.39 13.69 4.87
N GLN A 266 -39.16 15.00 4.82
CA GLN A 266 -40.10 15.99 4.30
C GLN A 266 -40.09 16.09 2.76
N ALA A 267 -39.31 15.25 2.06
CA ALA A 267 -39.16 15.23 0.60
C ALA A 267 -38.86 16.61 0.00
N THR A 268 -38.05 17.42 0.69
CA THR A 268 -37.66 18.73 0.18
C THR A 268 -36.84 18.58 -1.11
N TRP A 269 -37.21 19.35 -2.14
CA TRP A 269 -36.67 19.19 -3.49
C TRP A 269 -35.14 19.36 -3.54
N TRP A 270 -34.59 20.32 -2.79
CA TRP A 270 -33.16 20.61 -2.81
C TRP A 270 -32.32 19.48 -2.20
N ALA A 271 -32.81 18.84 -1.13
CA ALA A 271 -32.09 17.74 -0.47
C ALA A 271 -32.10 16.49 -1.36
N VAL A 272 -33.24 16.18 -1.99
CA VAL A 272 -33.36 15.09 -2.97
C VAL A 272 -32.45 15.34 -4.18
N LEU A 273 -32.44 16.57 -4.69
CA LEU A 273 -31.57 16.96 -5.80
C LEU A 273 -30.09 16.79 -5.45
N LEU A 274 -29.66 17.20 -4.27
CA LEU A 274 -28.26 17.03 -3.83
C LEU A 274 -27.86 15.55 -3.75
N VAL A 275 -28.72 14.68 -3.22
CA VAL A 275 -28.46 13.23 -3.16
C VAL A 275 -28.30 12.65 -4.57
N ILE A 276 -29.19 13.02 -5.49
CA ILE A 276 -29.13 12.57 -6.89
C ILE A 276 -27.83 13.06 -7.55
N VAL A 277 -27.51 14.36 -7.40
CA VAL A 277 -26.31 14.96 -7.99
C VAL A 277 -25.05 14.29 -7.46
N PHE A 278 -24.90 14.13 -6.14
CA PHE A 278 -23.73 13.46 -5.58
C PHE A 278 -23.63 11.99 -6.00
N SER A 279 -24.76 11.27 -6.05
CA SER A 279 -24.78 9.88 -6.54
C SER A 279 -24.32 9.78 -7.99
N ILE A 280 -24.82 10.65 -8.87
CA ILE A 280 -24.42 10.70 -10.28
C ILE A 280 -22.93 11.03 -10.40
N LEU A 281 -22.43 12.01 -9.64
CA LEU A 281 -21.01 12.38 -9.66
C LEU A 281 -20.12 11.22 -9.21
N ILE A 282 -20.47 10.51 -8.13
CA ILE A 282 -19.73 9.31 -7.69
C ILE A 282 -19.66 8.27 -8.81
N VAL A 283 -20.79 8.01 -9.49
CA VAL A 283 -20.82 7.06 -10.62
C VAL A 283 -19.97 7.56 -11.79
N ILE A 284 -20.00 8.85 -12.12
CA ILE A 284 -19.16 9.44 -13.17
C ILE A 284 -17.68 9.23 -12.86
N PHE A 285 -17.21 9.55 -11.64
CA PHE A 285 -15.80 9.35 -11.29
C PHE A 285 -15.41 7.89 -11.20
N TYR A 286 -16.32 7.00 -10.76
CA TYR A 286 -16.11 5.57 -10.84
C TYR A 286 -15.92 5.10 -12.29
N LEU A 287 -16.75 5.56 -13.23
CA LEU A 287 -16.63 5.25 -14.65
C LEU A 287 -15.33 5.81 -15.24
N VAL A 288 -14.87 6.99 -14.82
CA VAL A 288 -13.56 7.53 -15.21
C VAL A 288 -12.43 6.61 -14.78
N ILE A 289 -12.48 6.05 -13.57
CA ILE A 289 -11.49 5.07 -13.08
C ILE A 289 -11.53 3.81 -13.94
N VAL A 290 -12.73 3.28 -14.24
CA VAL A 290 -12.90 2.08 -15.09
C VAL A 290 -12.46 2.31 -16.54
N ALA A 291 -12.53 3.55 -17.03
CA ALA A 291 -12.13 3.92 -18.39
C ALA A 291 -10.61 3.93 -18.62
N HIS A 292 -9.80 4.00 -17.55
CA HIS A 292 -8.34 3.94 -17.63
C HIS A 292 -7.84 2.49 -17.69
N GLU A 293 -6.72 2.27 -18.38
CA GLU A 293 -6.11 0.93 -18.45
C GLU A 293 -5.42 0.57 -17.14
N LYS A 294 -5.74 -0.62 -16.62
CA LYS A 294 -5.15 -1.19 -15.41
C LYS A 294 -3.72 -1.63 -15.68
N ASN A 295 -2.85 -1.41 -14.70
CA ASN A 295 -1.50 -1.96 -14.65
C ASN A 295 -1.54 -3.34 -13.98
N ASP A 296 -1.20 -4.39 -14.74
CA ASP A 296 -1.17 -5.77 -14.26
C ASP A 296 0.26 -6.28 -14.02
N ALA A 297 1.27 -5.44 -14.26
CA ALA A 297 2.67 -5.88 -14.31
C ALA A 297 3.35 -6.04 -12.92
N PHE A 298 2.87 -5.36 -11.86
CA PHE A 298 3.66 -5.23 -10.61
C PHE A 298 2.88 -5.33 -9.29
N LEU A 299 1.79 -6.11 -9.22
CA LEU A 299 1.11 -6.35 -7.95
C LEU A 299 1.25 -7.82 -7.55
N THR A 300 2.32 -8.12 -6.82
CA THR A 300 2.57 -9.41 -6.15
C THR A 300 1.38 -9.87 -5.30
N PHE A 301 0.54 -8.95 -4.84
CA PHE A 301 -0.73 -9.20 -4.17
C PHE A 301 -1.91 -8.73 -5.02
N GLN A 302 -2.42 -9.60 -5.90
CA GLN A 302 -3.56 -9.28 -6.76
C GLN A 302 -4.88 -9.42 -5.98
N ILE A 303 -5.56 -8.29 -5.77
CA ILE A 303 -6.92 -8.27 -5.22
C ILE A 303 -7.91 -8.48 -6.38
N PRO A 304 -8.78 -9.50 -6.33
CA PRO A 304 -9.84 -9.65 -7.33
C PRO A 304 -10.85 -8.49 -7.18
N LEU A 305 -11.39 -8.01 -8.30
CA LEU A 305 -12.45 -6.97 -8.35
C LEU A 305 -12.01 -5.51 -8.09
N VAL A 306 -10.76 -5.13 -8.35
CA VAL A 306 -10.37 -3.70 -8.43
C VAL A 306 -10.97 -3.08 -9.70
N PRO A 307 -11.66 -1.91 -9.66
CA PRO A 307 -11.75 -0.94 -8.57
C PRO A 307 -13.00 -1.02 -7.68
N LEU A 308 -13.91 -1.98 -7.91
CA LEU A 308 -15.18 -2.09 -7.18
C LEU A 308 -14.97 -2.32 -5.68
N LEU A 309 -14.12 -3.29 -5.31
CA LEU A 309 -13.96 -3.67 -3.91
C LEU A 309 -13.35 -2.55 -3.04
N PRO A 310 -12.26 -1.87 -3.48
CA PRO A 310 -11.75 -0.72 -2.73
C PRO A 310 -12.69 0.49 -2.71
N SER A 311 -13.45 0.75 -3.79
CA SER A 311 -14.42 1.87 -3.80
C SER A 311 -15.62 1.63 -2.86
N LEU A 312 -16.12 0.40 -2.76
CA LEU A 312 -17.14 0.03 -1.77
C LEU A 312 -16.60 0.17 -0.34
N SER A 313 -15.36 -0.26 -0.10
CA SER A 313 -14.68 -0.08 1.20
C SER A 313 -14.56 1.40 1.57
N MET A 314 -14.16 2.27 0.63
CA MET A 314 -14.13 3.72 0.86
C MET A 314 -15.52 4.25 1.26
N LEU A 315 -16.57 3.86 0.53
CA LEU A 315 -17.93 4.31 0.82
C LEU A 315 -18.39 3.91 2.22
N VAL A 316 -18.20 2.64 2.60
CA VAL A 316 -18.60 2.12 3.92
C VAL A 316 -17.78 2.79 5.03
N ASN A 317 -16.47 2.93 4.86
CA ASN A 317 -15.63 3.57 5.87
C ASN A 317 -15.98 5.04 6.06
N ILE A 318 -16.28 5.79 4.99
CA ILE A 318 -16.73 7.18 5.07
C ILE A 318 -18.11 7.27 5.76
N ALA A 319 -19.03 6.35 5.44
CA ALA A 319 -20.34 6.28 6.10
C ALA A 319 -20.20 6.11 7.60
N LEU A 320 -19.38 5.14 8.01
CA LEU A 320 -19.11 4.85 9.40
C LEU A 320 -18.43 6.04 10.07
N MET A 321 -17.45 6.67 9.43
CA MET A 321 -16.70 7.81 9.95
C MET A 321 -17.58 9.03 10.22
N LEU A 322 -18.56 9.32 9.34
CA LEU A 322 -19.50 10.42 9.52
C LEU A 322 -20.61 10.11 10.53
N SER A 323 -20.81 8.83 10.86
CA SER A 323 -21.74 8.41 11.92
C SER A 323 -21.15 8.59 13.33
N LEU A 324 -19.85 8.91 13.46
CA LEU A 324 -19.24 9.22 14.77
C LEU A 324 -19.61 10.63 15.26
N THR A 325 -19.48 10.84 16.56
CA THR A 325 -19.83 12.10 17.20
C THR A 325 -18.91 13.25 16.74
N LYS A 326 -19.43 14.48 16.77
CA LYS A 326 -18.66 15.70 16.42
C LYS A 326 -17.43 15.89 17.31
N PHE A 327 -17.48 15.41 18.56
CA PHE A 327 -16.33 15.43 19.48
C PHE A 327 -15.18 14.53 19.01
N THR A 328 -15.48 13.39 18.40
CA THR A 328 -14.45 12.49 17.86
C THR A 328 -13.65 13.18 16.75
N TRP A 329 -14.32 13.92 15.86
CA TRP A 329 -13.69 14.70 14.80
C TRP A 329 -12.80 15.82 15.32
N LEU A 330 -13.26 16.57 16.34
CA LEU A 330 -12.45 17.61 16.97
C LEU A 330 -11.14 17.02 17.50
N ARG A 331 -11.22 15.90 18.21
CA ARG A 331 -10.04 15.25 18.78
C ARG A 331 -9.10 14.71 17.70
N LEU A 332 -9.63 14.18 16.59
CA LEU A 332 -8.82 13.77 15.41
C LEU A 332 -8.02 14.96 14.87
N VAL A 333 -8.66 16.11 14.66
CA VAL A 333 -8.01 17.32 14.16
C VAL A 333 -6.88 17.75 15.10
N ILE A 334 -7.09 17.69 16.42
CA ILE A 334 -6.05 18.00 17.41
C ILE A 334 -4.84 17.07 17.25
N TRP A 335 -5.05 15.75 17.19
CA TRP A 335 -3.96 14.78 17.05
C TRP A 335 -3.23 14.88 15.71
N ILE A 336 -3.95 15.09 14.61
CA ILE A 336 -3.35 15.36 13.30
C ILE A 336 -2.50 16.63 13.36
N THR A 337 -2.99 17.68 14.01
CA THR A 337 -2.26 18.94 14.16
C THR A 337 -0.98 18.72 14.95
N ILE A 338 -1.02 17.98 16.06
CA ILE A 338 0.17 17.63 16.85
C ILE A 338 1.19 16.86 15.99
N GLY A 339 0.74 15.83 15.27
CA GLY A 339 1.61 15.03 14.40
C GLY A 339 2.23 15.87 13.27
N LEU A 340 1.45 16.76 12.69
CA LEU A 340 1.87 17.68 11.64
C LEU A 340 2.87 18.73 12.16
N VAL A 341 2.68 19.23 13.37
CA VAL A 341 3.65 20.10 14.05
C VAL A 341 4.99 19.37 14.25
N VAL A 342 4.98 18.12 14.73
CA VAL A 342 6.20 17.30 14.87
C VAL A 342 6.86 17.09 13.50
N TYR A 343 6.08 16.81 12.47
CA TYR A 343 6.57 16.64 11.11
C TYR A 343 7.22 17.92 10.54
N PHE A 344 6.60 19.09 10.70
CA PHE A 344 7.15 20.35 10.19
C PHE A 344 8.37 20.84 10.97
N ILE A 345 8.39 20.65 12.30
CA ILE A 345 9.53 21.05 13.13
C ILE A 345 10.72 20.13 12.92
N TYR A 346 10.50 18.81 12.90
CA TYR A 346 11.57 17.82 12.86
C TYR A 346 11.61 17.04 11.54
N GLY A 347 10.52 16.37 11.19
CA GLY A 347 10.46 15.41 10.07
C GLY A 347 10.93 15.98 8.74
N ILE A 348 10.51 17.19 8.35
CA ILE A 348 10.88 17.79 7.05
C ILE A 348 12.38 18.12 6.93
N HIS A 349 13.04 18.44 8.06
CA HIS A 349 14.46 18.81 8.09
C HIS A 349 15.38 17.59 8.10
N TYR A 350 14.92 16.47 8.69
CA TYR A 350 15.74 15.27 8.92
C TYR A 350 15.34 14.06 8.06
N SER A 351 14.23 14.11 7.32
CA SER A 351 13.78 12.99 6.47
C SER A 351 14.80 12.66 5.38
N ARG A 352 15.08 11.35 5.25
CA ARG A 352 16.02 10.83 4.24
C ARG A 352 15.55 11.05 2.81
N GLU A 353 14.23 11.16 2.59
CA GLU A 353 13.67 11.40 1.26
C GLU A 353 14.03 12.80 0.74
N ASN A 354 14.07 13.81 1.62
CA ASN A 354 14.53 15.15 1.29
C ASN A 354 16.04 15.19 0.97
N ARG A 355 16.85 14.33 1.62
CA ARG A 355 18.29 14.18 1.32
C ARG A 355 18.57 13.48 -0.01
N LYS A 356 17.74 12.51 -0.43
CA LYS A 356 17.89 11.86 -1.75
C LYS A 356 17.75 12.86 -2.89
N THR A 357 16.92 13.89 -2.73
CA THR A 357 16.76 14.96 -3.74
C THR A 357 17.98 15.88 -3.81
N GLN A 358 18.79 15.97 -2.74
CA GLN A 358 20.08 16.70 -2.71
C GLN A 358 21.29 15.85 -3.14
N GLY A 359 21.08 14.55 -3.45
CA GLY A 359 22.14 13.55 -3.59
C GLY A 359 22.46 13.08 -5.01
N TYR A 360 22.08 13.80 -6.06
CA TYR A 360 22.86 13.77 -7.29
C TYR A 360 23.88 14.89 -7.18
N GLY A 361 25.10 14.56 -6.70
CA GLY A 361 26.26 15.38 -7.06
C GLY A 361 26.32 15.53 -8.58
N PRO A 362 27.01 16.56 -9.12
CA PRO A 362 27.15 16.71 -10.56
C PRO A 362 27.55 15.36 -11.15
N MET A 363 26.79 14.89 -12.14
CA MET A 363 27.14 13.70 -12.90
C MET A 363 28.58 13.93 -13.37
N VAL A 364 29.53 13.22 -12.76
CA VAL A 364 30.89 13.19 -13.28
C VAL A 364 30.74 12.48 -14.61
N GLU A 365 30.73 13.27 -15.68
CA GLU A 365 30.79 12.79 -17.04
C GLU A 365 32.03 11.89 -17.12
N TYR A 366 31.80 10.58 -17.22
CA TYR A 366 32.88 9.64 -17.43
C TYR A 366 33.39 9.87 -18.85
N LYS A 367 34.39 10.74 -18.96
CA LYS A 367 35.21 10.85 -20.17
C LYS A 367 36.14 9.65 -20.14
N GLY A 368 35.69 8.56 -20.76
CA GLY A 368 36.53 7.39 -20.99
C GLY A 368 37.77 7.85 -21.72
N ASP A 369 38.91 7.80 -21.02
CA ASP A 369 40.29 7.72 -21.52
C ASP A 369 41.20 7.89 -20.30
N ALA A 370 41.34 6.82 -19.52
CA ALA A 370 42.43 6.68 -18.56
C ALA A 370 42.97 5.26 -18.67
N LEU A 371 43.89 5.07 -19.61
CA LEU A 371 44.90 4.02 -19.51
C LEU A 371 45.60 4.20 -18.17
N LEU A 372 45.31 3.31 -17.21
CA LEU A 372 46.05 3.24 -15.96
C LEU A 372 47.52 2.95 -16.32
N PRO A 373 48.48 3.78 -15.88
CA PRO A 373 49.89 3.50 -16.12
C PRO A 373 50.27 2.17 -15.45
N GLU A 374 50.96 1.30 -16.20
CA GLU A 374 51.38 -0.07 -15.83
C GLU A 374 52.07 -0.14 -14.45
N ASN A 375 52.69 0.96 -14.02
CA ASN A 375 53.42 1.11 -12.77
C ASN A 375 52.53 0.95 -11.52
N THR A 376 51.21 1.16 -11.64
CA THR A 376 50.27 0.99 -10.51
C THR A 376 49.90 -0.48 -10.31
N ILE A 377 49.98 -1.31 -11.36
CA ILE A 377 49.66 -2.74 -11.30
C ILE A 377 50.84 -3.53 -10.71
N SER A 378 52.09 -3.10 -10.94
CA SER A 378 53.28 -3.73 -10.35
C SER A 378 53.36 -3.55 -8.83
N GLY A 379 52.92 -2.40 -8.30
CA GLY A 379 52.93 -2.13 -6.85
C GLY A 379 51.94 -2.99 -6.06
N LEU A 380 50.76 -3.29 -6.64
CA LEU A 380 49.76 -4.16 -6.00
C LEU A 380 50.20 -5.63 -5.95
N ASN A 381 51.01 -6.09 -6.90
CA ASN A 381 51.50 -7.47 -6.91
C ASN A 381 52.65 -7.71 -5.92
N GLU A 382 53.40 -6.68 -5.51
CA GLU A 382 54.39 -6.79 -4.42
C GLU A 382 53.72 -6.84 -3.04
N GLU A 383 52.69 -6.02 -2.77
CA GLU A 383 51.95 -6.06 -1.49
C GLU A 383 51.23 -7.39 -1.26
N VAL A 384 50.72 -8.04 -2.32
CA VAL A 384 50.06 -9.36 -2.21
C VAL A 384 51.09 -10.47 -1.93
N LYS A 385 52.35 -10.28 -2.31
CA LYS A 385 53.42 -11.26 -2.11
C LYS A 385 54.11 -11.13 -0.75
N GLU A 386 54.03 -9.98 -0.09
CA GLU A 386 54.45 -9.81 1.32
C GLU A 386 53.42 -10.30 2.33
N MET A 387 52.16 -10.50 1.91
CA MET A 387 51.07 -10.99 2.77
C MET A 387 50.82 -12.52 2.72
N GLN A 388 51.58 -13.27 1.91
CA GLN A 388 51.61 -14.75 1.93
C GLN A 388 52.92 -15.25 2.50
#